data_AF-A0A551YZB5-F1
#
_entry.id   AF-A0A551YZB5-F1
#
_cell.length_a   1.000
_cell.length_b   1.000
_cell.length_c   1.000
_cell.angle_alpha   90.00
_cell.angle_beta   90.00
_cell.angle_gamma   90.00
#
_symmetry.space_group_name_H-M   'P 1'
#
loop_
_entity.id
_entity.type
_entity.pdbx_description
1 polymer ?
#
loop_
_entity_poly.entity_id
_entity_poly.type
_entity_poly.pdbx_seq_one_letter_code
_entity_poly.pdbx_strand_id
1 'polypeptide(L)'
;MIIPMDENEDFQHLEEMIANLQAKQKQILKGMLDYPIEIDSAIRILSEPSRQLATTAHNLTRVHKILKELQKQGLVSFHDSQYSLTELGREIVGHLSDKSPTPRRDAQRKEKLQKSYDFLELHRQGLSYQQIGDKYGISRERVRQILASNPEFEAYRQKQKENSYR
;
A
#
# COMPACT_ATOMS: atom_id res chain seq x y z
N MET A 1 6.26 19.32 31.81
CA MET A 1 5.90 20.01 30.55
C MET A 1 6.13 18.98 29.46
N ILE A 2 5.07 18.30 29.01
CA ILE A 2 5.14 17.33 27.92
C ILE A 2 4.78 18.14 26.68
N ILE A 3 5.77 18.45 25.84
CA ILE A 3 5.51 19.01 24.52
C ILE A 3 4.89 17.86 23.72
N PRO A 4 3.65 17.95 23.24
CA PRO A 4 3.14 16.95 22.32
C PRO A 4 3.95 17.10 21.03
N MET A 5 4.80 16.12 20.72
CA MET A 5 5.43 16.04 19.41
C MET A 5 4.32 15.81 18.37
N ASP A 6 4.31 16.64 17.34
CA ASP A 6 3.28 16.69 16.31
C ASP A 6 3.51 15.56 15.30
N GLU A 7 2.63 14.57 15.29
CA GLU A 7 2.62 13.45 14.32
C GLU A 7 2.65 13.94 12.85
N ASN A 8 2.35 15.22 12.58
CA ASN A 8 2.48 15.81 11.25
C ASN A 8 3.93 16.11 10.82
N GLU A 9 4.84 16.42 11.73
CA GLU A 9 6.24 16.74 11.38
C GLU A 9 6.97 15.48 10.93
N ASP A 10 6.76 14.37 11.64
CA ASP A 10 7.32 13.06 11.29
C ASP A 10 6.82 12.60 9.91
N PHE A 11 5.53 12.79 9.62
CA PHE A 11 4.94 12.45 8.33
C PHE A 11 5.50 13.29 7.16
N GLN A 12 5.68 14.61 7.35
CA GLN A 12 6.27 15.48 6.34
C GLN A 12 7.73 15.12 6.06
N HIS A 13 8.48 14.78 7.11
CA HIS A 13 9.87 14.35 6.99
C HIS A 13 9.99 13.04 6.19
N LEU A 14 9.09 12.08 6.40
CA LEU A 14 9.06 10.82 5.65
C LEU A 14 8.74 11.04 4.17
N GLU A 15 7.77 11.90 3.84
CA GLU A 15 7.42 12.25 2.46
C GLU A 15 8.59 12.93 1.73
N GLU A 16 9.32 13.83 2.39
CA GLU A 16 10.52 14.45 1.83
C GLU A 16 11.63 13.41 1.57
N MET A 17 11.87 12.50 2.51
CA MET A 17 12.82 11.41 2.32
C MET A 17 12.42 10.51 1.15
N ILE A 18 11.13 10.16 1.03
CA ILE A 18 10.59 9.37 -0.07
C ILE A 18 10.75 10.09 -1.42
N ALA A 19 10.51 11.41 -1.47
CA ALA A 19 10.67 12.21 -2.67
C ALA A 19 12.13 12.21 -3.17
N ASN A 20 13.08 12.26 -2.23
CA ASN A 20 14.52 12.28 -2.51
C ASN A 20 15.11 10.91 -2.92
N LEU A 21 14.38 9.80 -2.72
CA LEU A 21 14.82 8.46 -3.12
C LEU A 21 14.66 8.22 -4.63
N GLN A 22 15.72 7.72 -5.25
CA GLN A 22 15.73 7.30 -6.66
C GLN A 22 14.88 6.04 -6.87
N ALA A 23 14.39 5.84 -8.11
CA ALA A 23 13.56 4.68 -8.46
C ALA A 23 14.23 3.33 -8.12
N LYS A 24 15.54 3.20 -8.33
CA LYS A 24 16.28 1.97 -8.03
C LYS A 24 16.44 1.75 -6.51
N GLN A 25 16.59 2.82 -5.72
CA GLN A 25 16.59 2.73 -4.25
C GLN A 25 15.24 2.24 -3.74
N LYS A 26 14.13 2.81 -4.25
CA LYS A 26 12.77 2.38 -3.92
C LYS A 26 12.52 0.90 -4.25
N GLN A 27 13.00 0.44 -5.41
CA GLN A 27 12.91 -0.97 -5.79
C GLN A 27 13.68 -1.90 -4.85
N ILE A 28 14.90 -1.52 -4.48
CA ILE A 28 15.74 -2.31 -3.55
C ILE A 28 15.07 -2.38 -2.18
N LEU A 29 14.62 -1.25 -1.64
CA LEU A 29 13.93 -1.18 -0.35
C LEU A 29 12.65 -2.03 -0.34
N LYS A 30 11.85 -1.99 -1.41
CA LYS A 30 10.66 -2.85 -1.56
C LYS A 30 11.00 -4.34 -1.58
N GLY A 31 12.05 -4.72 -2.31
CA GLY A 31 12.51 -6.10 -2.36
C GLY A 31 12.98 -6.64 -1.01
N MET A 32 13.40 -5.75 -0.10
CA MET A 32 13.83 -6.10 1.25
C MET A 32 12.68 -6.32 2.24
N LEU A 33 11.44 -5.99 1.88
CA LEU A 33 10.26 -6.24 2.73
C LEU A 33 10.09 -7.74 3.01
N ASP A 34 10.31 -8.56 1.97
CA ASP A 34 10.06 -9.99 2.04
C ASP A 34 11.29 -10.75 2.57
N TYR A 35 12.52 -10.31 2.24
CA TYR A 35 13.76 -11.01 2.63
C TYR A 35 14.98 -10.06 2.72
N PRO A 36 15.91 -10.27 3.67
CA PRO A 36 17.18 -9.53 3.73
C PRO A 36 18.06 -9.82 2.51
N ILE A 37 18.94 -8.87 2.17
CA ILE A 37 19.90 -9.02 1.06
C ILE A 37 21.24 -9.50 1.62
N GLU A 38 21.53 -10.77 1.41
CA GLU A 38 22.79 -11.39 1.78
C GLU A 38 23.86 -11.15 0.70
N ILE A 39 25.07 -10.72 1.12
CA ILE A 39 26.20 -10.43 0.25
C ILE A 39 27.43 -11.23 0.71
N ASP A 40 28.04 -12.02 -0.18
CA ASP A 40 29.31 -12.66 0.12
C ASP A 40 30.51 -11.70 -0.01
N SER A 41 31.69 -12.13 0.45
CA SER A 41 32.92 -11.33 0.36
C SER A 41 33.34 -10.98 -1.08
N ALA A 42 32.83 -11.72 -2.08
CA ALA A 42 33.00 -11.46 -3.50
C ALA A 42 31.89 -10.57 -4.10
N ILE A 43 31.06 -9.94 -3.26
CA ILE A 43 29.96 -9.03 -3.63
C ILE A 43 28.83 -9.75 -4.39
N ARG A 44 28.74 -11.08 -4.30
CA ARG A 44 27.62 -11.83 -4.87
C ARG A 44 26.42 -11.73 -3.96
N ILE A 45 25.26 -11.59 -4.58
CA ILE A 45 23.98 -11.61 -3.89
C ILE A 45 23.50 -13.06 -3.76
N LEU A 46 23.24 -13.49 -2.53
CA LEU A 46 22.93 -14.90 -2.25
C LEU A 46 21.42 -15.20 -2.28
N SER A 47 20.57 -14.21 -2.03
CA SER A 47 19.10 -14.34 -2.03
C SER A 47 18.49 -14.25 -3.43
N GLU A 48 17.58 -15.18 -3.78
CA GLU A 48 16.93 -15.28 -5.10
C GLU A 48 16.17 -14.00 -5.53
N PRO A 49 15.27 -13.41 -4.71
CA PRO A 49 14.67 -12.11 -5.00
C PRO A 49 15.69 -11.01 -5.28
N SER A 50 16.82 -11.06 -4.58
CA SER A 50 17.89 -10.08 -4.70
C SER A 50 18.76 -10.33 -5.96
N ARG A 51 18.92 -11.58 -6.41
CA ARG A 51 19.55 -11.93 -7.70
C ARG A 51 18.75 -11.41 -8.88
N GLN A 52 17.42 -11.42 -8.78
CA GLN A 52 16.55 -10.81 -9.78
C GLN A 52 16.77 -9.30 -9.91
N LEU A 53 17.21 -8.61 -8.84
CA LEU A 53 17.59 -7.20 -8.89
C LEU A 53 18.94 -6.94 -9.59
N ALA A 54 19.79 -7.97 -9.70
CA ALA A 54 21.20 -7.88 -10.07
C ALA A 54 21.61 -8.87 -11.17
N THR A 55 20.85 -8.88 -12.27
CA THR A 55 21.02 -9.79 -13.42
C THR A 55 22.37 -9.73 -14.15
N THR A 56 23.30 -8.84 -13.77
CA THR A 56 24.64 -8.72 -14.38
C THR A 56 25.69 -8.24 -13.35
N ALA A 57 26.99 -8.43 -13.65
CA ALA A 57 28.09 -7.99 -12.79
C ALA A 57 28.11 -6.47 -12.54
N HIS A 58 27.88 -5.65 -13.56
CA HIS A 58 27.83 -4.19 -13.39
C HIS A 58 26.64 -3.76 -12.51
N ASN A 59 25.52 -4.51 -12.57
CA ASN A 59 24.36 -4.28 -11.71
C ASN A 59 24.66 -4.62 -10.25
N LEU A 60 25.43 -5.69 -9.97
CA LEU A 60 25.84 -6.06 -8.61
C LEU A 60 26.63 -4.93 -7.93
N THR A 61 27.64 -4.39 -8.60
CA THR A 61 28.43 -3.27 -8.06
C THR A 61 27.55 -2.04 -7.80
N ARG A 62 26.58 -1.78 -8.68
CA ARG A 62 25.64 -0.66 -8.53
C ARG A 62 24.66 -0.86 -7.38
N VAL A 63 24.12 -2.06 -7.20
CA VAL A 63 23.24 -2.40 -6.06
C VAL A 63 24.02 -2.27 -4.75
N HIS A 64 25.24 -2.77 -4.69
CA HIS A 64 26.09 -2.64 -3.50
C HIS A 64 26.36 -1.16 -3.14
N LYS A 65 26.67 -0.32 -4.14
CA LYS A 65 26.82 1.12 -3.93
C LYS A 65 25.55 1.76 -3.39
N ILE A 66 24.38 1.39 -3.94
CA ILE A 66 23.09 1.88 -3.47
C ILE A 66 22.83 1.45 -2.01
N LEU A 67 23.12 0.21 -1.64
CA LEU A 67 22.96 -0.28 -0.27
C LEU A 67 23.84 0.47 0.73
N LYS A 68 25.08 0.82 0.35
CA LYS A 68 25.93 1.69 1.18
C LYS A 68 25.36 3.09 1.36
N GLU A 69 24.76 3.68 0.32
CA GLU A 69 24.12 5.00 0.45
C GLU A 69 22.86 4.93 1.32
N LEU A 70 22.04 3.89 1.16
CA LEU A 70 20.86 3.66 2.02
C LEU A 70 21.26 3.41 3.48
N GLN A 71 22.41 2.78 3.72
CA GLN A 71 22.95 2.58 5.06
C GLN A 71 23.37 3.90 5.70
N LYS A 72 24.03 4.79 4.95
CA LYS A 72 24.37 6.15 5.42
C LYS A 72 23.14 6.98 5.76
N GLN A 73 22.04 6.75 5.03
CA GLN A 73 20.73 7.38 5.29
C GLN A 73 19.97 6.74 6.46
N GLY A 74 20.51 5.69 7.09
CA GLY A 74 19.87 5.01 8.22
C GLY A 74 18.68 4.12 7.83
N LEU A 75 18.46 3.85 6.53
CA LEU A 75 17.32 3.07 6.04
C LEU A 75 17.56 1.56 6.07
N VAL A 76 18.83 1.16 6.00
CA VAL A 76 19.25 -0.23 6.09
C VAL A 76 20.44 -0.36 7.03
N SER A 77 20.57 -1.50 7.68
CA SER A 77 21.74 -1.86 8.48
C SER A 77 22.44 -3.05 7.86
N PHE A 78 23.76 -3.14 8.05
CA PHE A 78 24.59 -4.24 7.54
C PHE A 78 25.23 -4.99 8.70
N HIS A 79 24.82 -6.25 8.90
CA HIS A 79 25.32 -7.13 9.96
C HIS A 79 25.39 -8.56 9.42
N ASP A 80 26.38 -9.34 9.86
CA ASP A 80 26.55 -10.74 9.49
C ASP A 80 26.50 -11.01 7.98
N SER A 81 27.10 -10.11 7.19
CA SER A 81 27.09 -10.17 5.71
C SER A 81 25.69 -9.99 5.09
N GLN A 82 24.74 -9.42 5.82
CA GLN A 82 23.38 -9.18 5.35
C GLN A 82 22.95 -7.73 5.54
N TYR A 83 22.21 -7.22 4.54
CA TYR A 83 21.48 -5.96 4.66
C TYR A 83 20.04 -6.23 5.09
N SER A 84 19.61 -5.53 6.14
CA SER A 84 18.26 -5.59 6.70
C SER A 84 17.68 -4.20 6.84
N LEU A 85 16.35 -4.08 6.74
CA LEU A 85 15.67 -2.80 6.97
C LEU A 85 15.82 -2.38 8.44
N THR A 86 16.05 -1.10 8.68
CA THR A 86 15.88 -0.48 10.01
C THR A 86 14.40 -0.23 10.28
N GLU A 87 14.06 0.30 11.46
CA GLU A 87 12.69 0.73 11.75
C GLU A 87 12.24 1.83 10.78
N LEU A 88 13.07 2.86 10.58
CA LEU A 88 12.85 3.92 9.59
C LEU A 88 12.75 3.38 8.16
N GLY A 89 13.58 2.40 7.80
CA GLY A 89 13.50 1.73 6.51
C GLY A 89 12.18 1.00 6.29
N ARG A 90 11.68 0.28 7.31
CA ARG A 90 10.38 -0.40 7.26
C ARG A 90 9.23 0.58 7.11
N GLU A 91 9.29 1.70 7.81
CA GLU A 91 8.28 2.77 7.74
C GLU A 91 8.22 3.39 6.34
N ILE A 92 9.38 3.78 5.77
CA ILE A 92 9.47 4.26 4.38
C ILE A 92 8.95 3.21 3.38
N VAL A 93 9.30 1.94 3.56
CA VAL A 93 8.81 0.87 2.68
C VAL A 93 7.30 0.70 2.84
N GLY A 94 6.75 0.85 4.05
CA GLY A 94 5.31 0.93 4.29
C GLY A 94 4.66 2.00 3.42
N HIS A 95 5.15 3.24 3.48
CA HIS A 95 4.69 4.35 2.64
C HIS A 95 4.93 4.17 1.13
N LEU A 96 5.92 3.35 0.71
CA LEU A 96 6.21 3.05 -0.69
C LEU A 96 5.35 1.91 -1.27
N SER A 97 5.07 0.89 -0.45
CA SER A 97 4.30 -0.32 -0.80
C SER A 97 2.82 -0.06 -0.69
N ASP A 98 2.42 0.74 0.29
CA ASP A 98 1.20 1.47 0.21
C ASP A 98 1.36 2.47 -0.93
N LYS A 99 0.52 2.34 -1.96
CA LYS A 99 -0.10 3.56 -2.46
C LYS A 99 -0.88 4.12 -1.27
N SER A 100 -0.21 4.80 -0.33
CA SER A 100 -0.88 5.46 0.78
C SER A 100 -1.88 6.42 0.13
N PRO A 101 -3.17 6.28 0.41
CA PRO A 101 -4.15 7.20 -0.10
C PRO A 101 -3.82 8.50 0.62
N THR A 102 -3.53 9.56 -0.12
CA THR A 102 -3.47 10.90 0.49
C THR A 102 -4.69 11.09 1.40
N PRO A 103 -4.65 11.93 2.46
CA PRO A 103 -5.80 12.16 3.33
C PRO A 103 -7.10 12.46 2.54
N ARG A 104 -6.94 13.11 1.38
CA ARG A 104 -8.00 13.34 0.39
C ARG A 104 -8.56 12.05 -0.24
N ARG A 105 -7.72 11.09 -0.60
CA ARG A 105 -8.14 9.78 -1.14
C ARG A 105 -8.69 8.85 -0.05
N ASP A 106 -8.20 8.92 1.18
CA ASP A 106 -8.80 8.19 2.30
C ASP A 106 -10.15 8.75 2.69
N ALA A 107 -10.31 10.07 2.70
CA ALA A 107 -11.62 10.70 2.83
C ALA A 107 -12.55 10.26 1.69
N GLN A 108 -12.08 10.24 0.44
CA GLN A 108 -12.88 9.74 -0.70
C GLN A 108 -13.18 8.24 -0.64
N ARG A 109 -12.26 7.42 -0.14
CA ARG A 109 -12.47 5.97 0.05
C ARG A 109 -13.46 5.72 1.18
N LYS A 110 -13.32 6.39 2.31
CA LYS A 110 -14.26 6.35 3.44
C LYS A 110 -15.64 6.86 3.01
N GLU A 111 -15.72 7.96 2.27
CA GLU A 111 -16.97 8.49 1.73
C GLU A 111 -17.61 7.52 0.73
N LYS A 112 -16.83 6.92 -0.16
CA LYS A 112 -17.33 5.94 -1.14
C LYS A 112 -17.80 4.66 -0.45
N LEU A 113 -17.09 4.22 0.58
CA LEU A 113 -17.46 3.04 1.38
C LEU A 113 -18.73 3.32 2.19
N GLN A 114 -18.84 4.51 2.80
CA GLN A 114 -20.05 4.95 3.49
C GLN A 114 -21.25 4.97 2.55
N LYS A 115 -21.12 5.59 1.36
CA LYS A 115 -22.18 5.57 0.33
C LYS A 115 -22.57 4.15 -0.07
N SER A 116 -21.61 3.22 -0.09
CA SER A 116 -21.90 1.82 -0.41
C SER A 116 -22.70 1.10 0.69
N TYR A 117 -22.53 1.48 1.95
CA TYR A 117 -23.37 0.98 3.07
C TYR A 117 -24.76 1.62 3.03
N ASP A 118 -24.85 2.93 2.85
CA ASP A 118 -26.14 3.65 2.75
C ASP A 118 -27.00 3.08 1.60
N PHE A 119 -26.40 2.81 0.44
CA PHE A 119 -27.12 2.21 -0.70
C PHE A 119 -27.56 0.78 -0.40
N LEU A 120 -26.75 0.02 0.36
CA LEU A 120 -27.09 -1.34 0.75
C LEU A 120 -28.30 -1.34 1.70
N GLU A 121 -28.37 -0.40 2.63
CA GLU A 121 -29.53 -0.24 3.53
C GLU A 121 -30.80 0.13 2.77
N LEU A 122 -30.72 1.09 1.85
CA LEU A 122 -31.86 1.46 1.01
C LEU A 122 -32.34 0.29 0.13
N HIS A 123 -31.41 -0.50 -0.39
CA HIS A 123 -31.75 -1.71 -1.13
C HIS A 123 -32.36 -2.79 -0.24
N ARG A 124 -31.88 -2.96 1.00
CA ARG A 124 -32.50 -3.84 2.01
C ARG A 124 -33.93 -3.40 2.35
N GLN A 125 -34.22 -2.10 2.30
CA GLN A 125 -35.57 -1.53 2.47
C GLN A 125 -36.48 -1.71 1.24
N GLY A 126 -35.97 -2.32 0.15
CA GLY A 126 -36.75 -2.63 -1.05
C GLY A 126 -36.67 -1.57 -2.15
N LEU A 127 -35.83 -0.53 -2.01
CA LEU A 127 -35.64 0.44 -3.10
C LEU A 127 -34.84 -0.18 -4.25
N SER A 128 -35.30 0.04 -5.48
CA SER A 128 -34.58 -0.37 -6.68
C SER A 128 -33.32 0.49 -6.92
N TYR A 129 -32.35 -0.05 -7.67
CA TYR A 129 -31.16 0.72 -8.06
C TYR A 129 -31.47 2.00 -8.82
N GLN A 130 -32.61 2.04 -9.54
CA GLN A 130 -33.04 3.23 -10.26
C GLN A 130 -33.51 4.32 -9.27
N GLN A 131 -34.36 3.97 -8.31
CA GLN A 131 -34.81 4.90 -7.26
C GLN A 131 -33.66 5.39 -6.36
N ILE A 132 -32.69 4.53 -6.06
CA ILE A 132 -31.47 4.93 -5.35
C ILE A 132 -30.65 5.89 -6.21
N GLY A 133 -30.54 5.62 -7.52
CA GLY A 133 -29.86 6.52 -8.46
C GLY A 133 -30.50 7.90 -8.51
N ASP A 134 -31.82 7.94 -8.66
CA ASP A 134 -32.61 9.16 -8.72
C ASP A 134 -32.48 9.99 -7.42
N LYS A 135 -32.47 9.33 -6.25
CA LYS A 135 -32.30 10.00 -4.94
C LYS A 135 -30.93 10.66 -4.76
N TYR A 136 -29.88 10.09 -5.34
CA TYR A 136 -28.50 10.60 -5.20
C TYR A 136 -27.98 11.30 -6.46
N GLY A 137 -28.82 11.50 -7.48
CA GLY A 137 -28.45 12.16 -8.73
C GLY A 137 -27.40 11.39 -9.54
N ILE A 138 -27.38 10.05 -9.45
CA ILE A 138 -26.43 9.19 -10.16
C ILE A 138 -27.15 8.12 -10.99
N SER A 139 -26.48 7.59 -12.01
CA SER A 139 -27.07 6.55 -12.84
C SER A 139 -27.26 5.22 -12.09
N ARG A 140 -28.27 4.45 -12.51
CA ARG A 140 -28.49 3.07 -12.05
C ARG A 140 -27.22 2.21 -12.10
N GLU A 141 -26.44 2.31 -13.18
CA GLU A 141 -25.20 1.53 -13.30
C GLU A 141 -24.14 2.00 -12.30
N ARG A 142 -24.10 3.30 -12.00
CA ARG A 142 -23.19 3.81 -10.98
C ARG A 142 -23.54 3.28 -9.59
N VAL A 143 -24.83 3.19 -9.25
CA VAL A 143 -25.31 2.54 -8.01
C VAL A 143 -24.85 1.08 -7.97
N ARG A 144 -25.02 0.32 -9.06
CA ARG A 144 -24.60 -1.08 -9.16
C ARG A 144 -23.10 -1.27 -8.89
N GLN A 145 -22.26 -0.42 -9.48
CA GLN A 145 -20.81 -0.45 -9.28
C GLN A 145 -20.40 -0.11 -7.84
N ILE A 146 -21.09 0.84 -7.21
CA ILE A 146 -20.82 1.24 -5.82
C ILE A 146 -21.18 0.10 -4.87
N LEU A 147 -22.34 -0.54 -5.05
CA LEU A 147 -22.74 -1.71 -4.28
C LEU A 147 -21.80 -2.90 -4.49
N ALA A 148 -21.34 -3.14 -5.72
CA ALA A 148 -20.38 -4.21 -6.01
C ALA A 148 -19.04 -4.06 -5.28
N SER A 149 -18.66 -2.84 -4.89
CA SER A 149 -17.46 -2.62 -4.08
C SER A 149 -17.64 -2.85 -2.58
N ASN A 150 -18.87 -3.12 -2.11
CA ASN A 150 -19.17 -3.39 -0.72
C ASN A 150 -19.03 -4.90 -0.42
N PRO A 151 -18.16 -5.33 0.52
CA PRO A 151 -17.99 -6.73 0.87
C PRO A 151 -19.26 -7.38 1.45
N GLU A 152 -20.13 -6.62 2.14
CA GLU A 152 -21.40 -7.14 2.65
C GLU A 152 -22.46 -7.37 1.56
N PHE A 153 -22.31 -6.72 0.40
CA PHE A 153 -23.29 -6.82 -0.66
C PHE A 153 -23.28 -8.20 -1.32
N GLU A 154 -22.12 -8.87 -1.39
CA GLU A 154 -22.04 -10.25 -1.90
C GLU A 154 -22.81 -11.22 -1.01
N ALA A 155 -22.64 -11.12 0.31
CA ALA A 155 -23.37 -11.92 1.28
C ALA A 155 -24.89 -11.69 1.20
N TYR A 156 -25.32 -10.43 1.04
CA TYR A 156 -26.72 -10.09 0.84
C TYR A 156 -27.28 -10.68 -0.47
N ARG A 157 -26.54 -10.61 -1.58
CA ARG A 157 -26.94 -11.18 -2.87
C ARG A 157 -27.11 -12.70 -2.81
N GLN A 158 -26.25 -13.40 -2.08
CA GLN A 158 -26.35 -14.84 -1.91
C GLN A 158 -27.63 -15.23 -1.14
N LYS A 159 -27.93 -14.54 -0.03
CA LYS A 159 -29.18 -14.74 0.73
C LYS A 159 -30.45 -14.47 -0.08
N GLN A 160 -30.45 -13.44 -0.92
CA GLN A 160 -31.59 -13.13 -1.79
C GLN A 160 -31.81 -14.19 -2.87
N LYS A 161 -30.72 -14.75 -3.44
CA LYS A 161 -30.83 -15.89 -4.36
C LYS A 161 -31.42 -17.09 -3.64
N GLU A 162 -30.92 -17.44 -2.46
CA GLU A 162 -31.38 -18.58 -1.67
C GLU A 162 -32.86 -18.47 -1.27
N ASN A 163 -33.33 -17.27 -0.93
CA ASN A 163 -34.75 -17.00 -0.65
C ASN A 163 -35.64 -17.02 -1.90
N SER A 164 -35.09 -16.80 -3.10
CA SER A 164 -35.86 -16.83 -4.36
C SER A 164 -36.08 -18.25 -4.92
N TYR A 165 -35.43 -19.26 -4.35
CA TYR A 165 -35.56 -20.68 -4.72
C TYR A 165 -36.39 -21.50 -3.70
N ARG A 166 -37.02 -20.85 -2.71
CA ARG A 166 -38.02 -21.43 -1.82
C ARG A 166 -39.41 -20.94 -2.21
#